data_AF-X0ZFH7-F1
#
_entry.id   AF-X0ZFH7-F1
#
_cell.length_a   1.000
_cell.length_b   1.000
_cell.length_c   1.000
_cell.angle_alpha   90.00
_cell.angle_beta   90.00
_cell.angle_gamma   90.00
#
_symmetry.space_group_name_H-M   'P 1'
#
loop_
_entity.id
_entity.type
_entity.pdbx_description
1 polymer ?
#
loop_
_entity_poly.entity_id
_entity_poly.type
_entity_poly.pdbx_seq_one_letter_code
_entity_poly.pdbx_strand_id
1 'polypeptide(L)'
;MSVQKLIDDIVQAREMDLAKDIKRYPRTNMRLSDIPDCCRQLVYGVLNWNERALFDIETIARLRKGNSEESEGVQYLLKLGFKVVLTQQAVDVNAKNDELLARGHIDGFLEHEGKRYPFEFKSANVNIYNSIKTIDDLQSRPYTRKYIRQL
;
A
#
# COMPACT_ATOMS: atom_id res chain seq x y z
N MET A 1 23.95 -33.44 7.06
CA MET A 1 22.83 -32.64 6.54
C MET A 1 23.30 -32.02 5.22
N SER A 2 22.59 -32.25 4.10
CA SER A 2 23.01 -31.66 2.82
C SER A 2 22.69 -30.16 2.81
N VAL A 3 23.49 -29.37 2.07
CA VAL A 3 23.21 -27.94 1.84
C VAL A 3 21.83 -27.75 1.23
N GLN A 4 21.42 -28.63 0.32
CA GLN A 4 20.09 -28.59 -0.30
C GLN A 4 18.97 -28.69 0.75
N LYS A 5 19.09 -29.65 1.69
CA LYS A 5 18.09 -29.79 2.76
C LYS A 5 17.97 -28.51 3.59
N LEU A 6 19.09 -27.87 3.92
CA LEU A 6 19.06 -26.61 4.67
C LEU A 6 18.36 -25.49 3.87
N ILE A 7 18.58 -25.40 2.56
CA ILE A 7 17.91 -24.42 1.69
C ILE A 7 16.41 -24.68 1.70
N ASP A 8 15.98 -25.93 1.51
CA ASP A 8 14.58 -26.31 1.48
C ASP A 8 13.89 -26.01 2.83
N ASP A 9 14.56 -26.32 3.94
CA ASP A 9 14.07 -26.03 5.29
C ASP A 9 13.89 -24.50 5.52
N ILE A 10 14.81 -23.67 5.03
CA ILE A 10 14.72 -22.20 5.11
C ILE A 10 13.54 -21.67 4.28
N VAL A 11 13.39 -22.18 3.05
CA VAL A 11 12.29 -21.76 2.15
C VAL A 11 10.95 -22.14 2.77
N GLN A 12 10.80 -23.37 3.25
CA GLN A 12 9.58 -23.84 3.89
C GLN A 12 9.25 -23.01 5.14
N ALA A 13 10.23 -22.73 6.00
CA ALA A 13 10.03 -21.90 7.18
C ALA A 13 9.55 -20.49 6.82
N ARG A 14 10.12 -19.90 5.75
CA ARG A 14 9.70 -18.59 5.25
C ARG A 14 8.28 -18.60 4.70
N GLU A 15 7.91 -19.61 3.92
CA GLU A 15 6.56 -19.76 3.37
C GLU A 15 5.52 -19.92 4.48
N MET A 16 5.81 -20.75 5.47
CA MET A 16 4.95 -20.92 6.66
C MET A 16 4.79 -19.62 7.44
N ASP A 17 5.84 -18.81 7.54
CA ASP A 17 5.76 -17.53 8.21
C ASP A 17 4.94 -16.48 7.44
N LEU A 18 5.07 -16.45 6.11
CA LEU A 18 4.27 -15.58 5.23
C LEU A 18 2.78 -15.99 5.24
N ALA A 19 2.49 -17.28 5.28
CA ALA A 19 1.11 -17.80 5.28
C ALA A 19 0.27 -17.27 6.46
N LYS A 20 0.91 -16.90 7.57
CA LYS A 20 0.23 -16.32 8.76
C LYS A 20 -0.44 -14.97 8.48
N ASP A 21 -0.01 -14.24 7.46
CA ASP A 21 -0.57 -12.93 7.10
C ASP A 21 -1.68 -13.04 6.05
N ILE A 22 -1.91 -14.23 5.49
CA ILE A 22 -3.00 -14.47 4.56
C ILE A 22 -4.31 -14.44 5.35
N LYS A 23 -4.94 -13.28 5.37
CA LYS A 23 -6.17 -13.03 6.13
C LYS A 23 -7.19 -12.34 5.26
N ARG A 24 -8.45 -12.73 5.47
CA ARG A 24 -9.59 -12.01 4.93
C ARG A 24 -10.06 -10.98 5.95
N TYR A 25 -10.21 -9.73 5.53
CA TYR A 25 -10.77 -8.68 6.37
C TYR A 25 -12.10 -8.22 5.78
N PRO A 26 -13.15 -8.08 6.62
CA PRO A 26 -14.40 -7.46 6.20
C PRO A 26 -14.16 -6.09 5.56
N ARG A 27 -14.94 -5.78 4.53
CA ARG A 27 -14.98 -4.46 3.92
C ARG A 27 -16.35 -3.85 4.12
N THR A 28 -16.40 -2.84 4.97
CA THR A 28 -17.62 -2.08 5.29
C THR A 28 -17.72 -0.78 4.49
N ASN A 29 -16.62 -0.33 3.89
CA ASN A 29 -16.52 0.91 3.14
C ASN A 29 -15.50 0.76 2.00
N MET A 30 -15.53 1.71 1.07
CA MET A 30 -14.53 1.81 0.01
C MET A 30 -13.16 2.14 0.62
N ARG A 31 -12.08 1.55 0.09
CA ARG A 31 -10.71 1.84 0.52
C ARG A 31 -10.01 2.68 -0.54
N LEU A 32 -9.36 3.77 -0.14
CA LEU A 32 -8.67 4.69 -1.07
C LEU A 32 -7.66 3.96 -1.97
N SER A 33 -6.89 3.03 -1.41
CA SER A 33 -5.90 2.22 -2.13
C SER A 33 -6.48 1.23 -3.14
N ASP A 34 -7.79 0.97 -3.09
CA ASP A 34 -8.45 -0.02 -3.94
C ASP A 34 -9.59 0.57 -4.76
N ILE A 35 -9.69 1.89 -4.86
CA ILE A 35 -10.63 2.52 -5.80
C ILE A 35 -10.19 2.12 -7.23
N PRO A 36 -11.06 1.48 -8.02
CA PRO A 36 -10.80 1.13 -9.41
C PRO A 36 -11.26 2.26 -10.35
N ASP A 37 -10.94 2.14 -11.65
CA ASP A 37 -11.49 3.04 -12.69
C ASP A 37 -13.00 2.80 -12.90
N CYS A 38 -13.50 1.58 -12.63
CA CYS A 38 -14.88 1.18 -12.86
C CYS A 38 -15.73 1.23 -11.57
N CYS A 39 -16.72 2.12 -11.50
CA CYS A 39 -17.61 2.21 -10.34
C CYS A 39 -18.36 0.90 -10.01
N ARG A 40 -18.70 0.08 -11.01
CA ARG A 40 -19.32 -1.24 -10.77
C ARG A 40 -18.37 -2.16 -10.03
N GLN A 41 -17.09 -2.16 -10.39
CA GLN A 41 -16.06 -2.94 -9.70
C GLN A 41 -15.87 -2.47 -8.25
N LEU A 42 -15.99 -1.16 -8.02
CA LEU A 42 -15.89 -0.58 -6.68
C LEU A 42 -17.02 -1.09 -5.77
N VAL A 43 -18.26 -0.99 -6.23
CA VAL A 43 -19.45 -1.46 -5.48
C VAL A 43 -19.38 -2.97 -5.25
N TYR A 44 -19.07 -3.74 -6.31
CA TYR A 44 -18.90 -5.20 -6.20
C TYR A 44 -17.81 -5.58 -5.19
N GLY A 45 -16.69 -4.86 -5.17
CA GLY A 45 -15.59 -5.11 -4.23
C GLY A 45 -15.93 -4.86 -2.76
N VAL A 46 -17.00 -4.09 -2.48
CA VAL A 46 -17.53 -3.88 -1.13
C VAL A 46 -18.61 -4.92 -0.83
N LEU A 47 -19.58 -5.12 -1.72
CA LEU A 47 -20.71 -6.04 -1.47
C LEU A 47 -20.27 -7.52 -1.44
N ASN A 48 -19.31 -7.91 -2.28
CA ASN A 48 -18.85 -9.28 -2.47
C ASN A 48 -17.40 -9.44 -1.97
N TRP A 49 -17.01 -8.71 -0.92
CA TRP A 49 -15.65 -8.74 -0.38
C TRP A 49 -15.18 -10.14 0.06
N ASN A 50 -16.12 -10.99 0.45
CA ASN A 50 -15.92 -12.37 0.87
C ASN A 50 -15.66 -13.34 -0.29
N GLU A 51 -15.94 -12.95 -1.53
CA GLU A 51 -15.70 -13.76 -2.73
C GLU A 51 -14.31 -13.52 -3.33
N ARG A 52 -13.65 -12.40 -2.99
CA ARG A 52 -12.32 -12.06 -3.52
C ARG A 52 -11.29 -13.15 -3.17
N ALA A 53 -10.44 -13.52 -4.11
CA ALA A 53 -9.34 -14.43 -3.83
C ALA A 53 -8.42 -13.87 -2.73
N LEU A 54 -7.95 -14.74 -1.85
CA LEU A 54 -6.90 -14.39 -0.89
C LEU A 54 -5.59 -14.18 -1.65
N PHE A 55 -4.71 -13.36 -1.08
CA PHE A 55 -3.37 -13.20 -1.62
C PHE A 55 -2.58 -14.50 -1.50
N ASP A 56 -1.77 -14.79 -2.51
CA ASP A 56 -0.80 -15.86 -2.47
C ASP A 56 0.45 -15.45 -1.67
N ILE A 57 1.32 -16.42 -1.39
CA ILE A 57 2.54 -16.24 -0.62
C ILE A 57 3.45 -15.19 -1.28
N GLU A 58 3.54 -15.20 -2.61
CA GLU A 58 4.37 -14.25 -3.34
C GLU A 58 3.86 -12.81 -3.17
N THR A 59 2.55 -12.60 -3.24
CA THR A 59 1.93 -11.29 -3.03
C THR A 59 2.17 -10.81 -1.59
N ILE A 60 2.01 -11.68 -0.59
CA ILE A 60 2.34 -11.33 0.81
C ILE A 60 3.82 -10.97 0.96
N ALA A 61 4.74 -11.71 0.32
CA ALA A 61 6.16 -11.39 0.35
C ALA A 61 6.45 -10.01 -0.22
N ARG A 62 5.80 -9.63 -1.32
CA ARG A 62 5.91 -8.28 -1.92
C ARG A 62 5.35 -7.20 -0.98
N LEU A 63 4.21 -7.43 -0.35
CA LEU A 63 3.62 -6.49 0.62
C LEU A 63 4.54 -6.28 1.83
N ARG A 64 5.10 -7.35 2.41
CA ARG A 64 6.07 -7.24 3.52
C ARG A 64 7.33 -6.47 3.11
N LYS A 65 7.83 -6.69 1.90
CA LYS A 65 8.99 -5.93 1.39
C LYS A 65 8.65 -4.43 1.28
N GLY A 66 7.47 -4.10 0.77
CA GLY A 66 6.96 -2.72 0.74
C GLY A 66 6.94 -2.06 2.13
N ASN A 67 6.41 -2.74 3.14
CA ASN A 67 6.39 -2.21 4.52
C ASN A 67 7.80 -1.95 5.09
N SER A 68 8.77 -2.81 4.75
CA SER A 68 10.18 -2.62 5.14
C SER A 68 10.78 -1.39 4.45
N GLU A 69 10.55 -1.24 3.16
CA GLU A 69 11.07 -0.12 2.36
C GLU A 69 10.45 1.22 2.79
N GLU A 70 9.17 1.22 3.14
CA GLU A 70 8.49 2.37 3.75
C GLU A 70 9.18 2.78 5.06
N SER A 71 9.42 1.82 5.95
CA SER A 71 10.13 2.05 7.22
C SER A 71 11.54 2.60 6.99
N GLU A 72 12.29 2.01 6.06
CA GLU A 72 13.63 2.48 5.66
C GLU A 72 13.59 3.91 5.09
N GLY A 73 12.60 4.22 4.25
CA GLY A 73 12.38 5.54 3.67
C GLY A 73 12.11 6.61 4.74
N VAL A 74 11.27 6.30 5.73
CA VAL A 74 11.04 7.17 6.89
C VAL A 74 12.34 7.44 7.66
N GLN A 75 13.10 6.39 7.98
CA GLN A 75 14.38 6.54 8.68
C GLN A 75 15.37 7.39 7.88
N TYR A 76 15.38 7.25 6.55
CA TYR A 76 16.22 8.04 5.67
C TYR A 76 15.85 9.53 5.70
N LEU A 77 14.56 9.87 5.63
CA LEU A 77 14.09 11.25 5.73
C LEU A 77 14.45 11.88 7.08
N LEU A 78 14.25 11.15 8.19
CA LEU A 78 14.64 11.60 9.52
C LEU A 78 16.15 11.84 9.62
N LYS A 79 16.97 10.94 9.06
CA LYS A 79 18.43 11.08 9.01
C LYS A 79 18.88 12.31 8.22
N LEU A 80 18.14 12.70 7.18
CA LEU A 80 18.38 13.92 6.40
C LEU A 80 17.92 15.20 7.12
N GLY A 81 17.33 15.08 8.32
CA GLY A 81 16.86 16.22 9.12
C GLY A 81 15.44 16.67 8.79
N PHE A 82 14.69 15.92 7.98
CA PHE A 82 13.28 16.23 7.76
C PHE A 82 12.45 15.82 8.97
N LYS A 83 11.49 16.67 9.32
CA LYS A 83 10.50 16.36 10.36
C LYS A 83 9.39 15.52 9.74
N VAL A 84 9.42 14.22 10.01
CA VAL A 84 8.39 13.27 9.57
C VAL A 84 7.37 13.08 10.70
N VAL A 85 6.10 13.29 10.40
CA VAL A 85 4.97 13.01 11.28
C VAL A 85 4.22 11.81 10.72
N LEU A 86 4.47 10.63 11.28
CA LEU A 86 3.74 9.42 10.90
C LEU A 86 2.29 9.52 11.34
N THR A 87 1.38 9.01 10.51
CA THR A 87 -0.04 8.93 10.86
C THR A 87 -0.43 7.48 11.07
N GLN A 88 -1.10 7.20 12.19
CA GLN A 88 -1.96 6.01 12.29
C GLN A 88 -3.42 6.38 11.98
N GLN A 89 -3.66 7.62 11.54
CA GLN A 89 -5.00 8.18 11.46
C GLN A 89 -5.61 7.80 10.12
N ALA A 90 -6.83 7.25 10.17
CA ALA A 90 -7.59 7.01 8.95
C ALA A 90 -7.93 8.36 8.31
N VAL A 91 -7.78 8.43 6.99
CA VAL A 91 -8.33 9.50 6.16
C VAL A 91 -9.74 9.10 5.78
N ASP A 92 -10.71 9.87 6.24
CA ASP A 92 -12.12 9.71 5.89
C ASP A 92 -12.48 10.70 4.78
N VAL A 93 -13.07 10.17 3.69
CA VAL A 93 -13.62 10.97 2.61
C VAL A 93 -15.13 10.96 2.76
N ASN A 94 -15.70 12.12 3.09
CA ASN A 94 -17.13 12.29 3.30
C ASN A 94 -17.78 13.02 2.11
N ALA A 95 -19.05 12.70 1.85
CA ALA A 95 -19.90 13.47 0.96
C ALA A 95 -20.31 14.81 1.59
N LYS A 96 -20.98 15.67 0.81
CA LYS A 96 -21.47 16.98 1.29
C LYS A 96 -22.49 16.88 2.44
N ASN A 97 -23.11 15.72 2.62
CA ASN A 97 -24.06 15.39 3.68
C ASN A 97 -23.40 14.64 4.85
N ASP A 98 -22.07 14.68 4.96
CA ASP A 98 -21.26 13.98 5.98
C ASP A 98 -21.34 12.43 5.94
N GLU A 99 -21.89 11.85 4.87
CA GLU A 99 -21.87 10.41 4.66
C GLU A 99 -20.46 9.95 4.29
N LEU A 100 -19.94 8.95 5.01
CA LEU A 100 -18.64 8.37 4.74
C LEU A 100 -18.63 7.60 3.41
N LEU A 101 -17.86 8.08 2.43
CA LEU A 101 -17.70 7.45 1.13
C LEU A 101 -16.55 6.45 1.11
N ALA A 102 -15.39 6.84 1.63
CA ALA A 102 -14.19 6.01 1.62
C ALA A 102 -13.29 6.26 2.83
N ARG A 103 -12.49 5.25 3.19
CA ARG A 103 -11.40 5.39 4.16
C ARG A 103 -10.07 4.99 3.56
N GLY A 104 -8.99 5.58 4.03
CA GLY A 104 -7.65 5.14 3.72
C GLY A 104 -6.68 5.45 4.83
N HIS A 105 -5.42 5.15 4.56
CA HIS A 105 -4.29 5.59 5.36
C HIS A 105 -3.31 6.25 4.40
N ILE A 106 -2.67 7.30 4.91
CA ILE A 106 -1.50 7.94 4.31
C ILE A 106 -0.31 7.60 5.20
N ASP A 107 0.84 7.36 4.59
CA ASP A 107 2.03 6.91 5.32
C ASP A 107 2.53 7.99 6.30
N GLY A 108 2.44 9.27 5.92
CA GLY A 108 2.87 10.35 6.79
C GLY A 108 2.66 11.76 6.26
N PHE A 109 3.14 12.71 7.05
CA PHE A 109 3.33 14.10 6.65
C PHE A 109 4.78 14.52 6.81
N LEU A 110 5.28 15.29 5.86
CA LEU A 110 6.50 16.06 5.98
C LEU A 110 6.17 17.47 6.48
N GLU A 111 6.80 17.89 7.57
CA GLU A 111 6.68 19.27 8.06
C GLU A 111 7.83 20.12 7.49
N HIS A 112 7.46 21.18 6.77
CA HIS A 112 8.39 22.12 6.16
C HIS A 112 7.80 23.54 6.22
N GLU A 113 8.55 24.49 6.76
CA GLU A 113 8.12 25.89 6.93
C GLU A 113 6.77 26.05 7.66
N GLY A 114 6.53 25.21 8.69
CA GLY A 114 5.28 25.22 9.47
C GLY A 114 4.06 24.64 8.73
N LYS A 115 4.24 24.14 7.50
CA LYS A 115 3.20 23.44 6.73
C LYS A 115 3.44 21.94 6.73
N ARG A 116 2.35 21.18 6.64
CA ARG A 116 2.38 19.71 6.53
C ARG A 116 2.01 19.28 5.12
N TYR A 117 2.85 18.48 4.52
CA TYR A 117 2.67 17.93 3.18
C TYR A 117 2.49 16.41 3.29
N PRO A 118 1.34 15.85 2.89
CA PRO A 118 1.16 14.40 2.93
C PRO A 118 2.14 13.75 1.96
N PHE A 119 2.63 12.56 2.32
CA PHE A 119 3.42 11.74 1.43
C PHE A 119 2.98 10.28 1.53
N GLU A 120 3.30 9.54 0.47
CA GLU A 120 3.08 8.11 0.34
C GLU A 120 4.34 7.49 -0.27
N PHE A 121 4.87 6.43 0.34
CA PHE A 121 5.92 5.61 -0.20
C PHE A 121 5.34 4.54 -1.12
N LYS A 122 5.99 4.34 -2.27
CA LYS A 122 5.68 3.24 -3.17
C LYS A 122 6.97 2.55 -3.57
N SER A 123 7.00 1.24 -3.42
CA SER A 123 8.01 0.42 -4.06
C SER A 123 7.53 -0.09 -5.41
N ALA A 124 8.41 0.01 -6.39
CA ALA A 124 8.11 -0.37 -7.76
C ALA A 124 9.34 -1.01 -8.39
N ASN A 125 9.11 -1.82 -9.42
CA ASN A 125 10.20 -2.29 -10.26
C ASN A 125 10.96 -1.09 -10.85
N VAL A 126 12.28 -1.18 -10.96
CA VAL A 126 13.16 -0.11 -11.47
C VAL A 126 12.72 0.44 -12.82
N ASN A 127 12.19 -0.39 -13.71
CA ASN A 127 11.71 0.03 -15.03
C ASN A 127 10.41 0.86 -14.93
N ILE A 128 9.55 0.55 -13.95
CA ILE A 128 8.35 1.34 -13.68
C ILE A 128 8.78 2.68 -13.08
N TYR A 129 9.63 2.66 -12.06
CA TYR A 129 10.14 3.87 -11.41
C TYR A 129 10.80 4.83 -12.41
N ASN A 130 11.73 4.33 -13.23
CA ASN A 130 12.43 5.13 -14.23
C ASN A 130 11.51 5.69 -15.34
N SER A 131 10.32 5.11 -15.50
CA SER A 131 9.32 5.60 -16.46
C SER A 131 8.45 6.74 -15.92
N ILE A 132 8.50 7.02 -14.62
CA ILE A 132 7.72 8.09 -13.98
C ILE A 132 8.61 9.32 -13.82
N LYS A 133 8.32 10.38 -14.57
CA LYS A 133 9.03 11.67 -14.48
C LYS A 133 8.14 12.79 -13.97
N THR A 134 6.84 12.64 -14.14
CA THR A 134 5.79 13.60 -13.82
C THR A 134 4.59 12.91 -13.19
N ILE A 135 3.68 13.69 -12.60
CA ILE A 135 2.41 13.18 -12.07
C ILE A 135 1.54 12.58 -13.20
N ASP A 136 1.59 13.15 -14.40
CA ASP A 136 0.83 12.67 -15.54
C ASP A 136 1.26 11.26 -15.98
N ASP A 137 2.55 10.92 -15.80
CA ASP A 137 3.06 9.58 -16.07
C ASP A 137 2.41 8.53 -15.14
N LEU A 138 2.09 8.90 -13.90
CA LEU A 138 1.34 8.02 -12.98
C LEU A 138 -0.08 7.76 -13.50
N GLN A 139 -0.69 8.73 -14.19
CA GLN A 139 -2.03 8.57 -14.75
C GLN A 139 -2.05 7.79 -16.07
N SER A 140 -0.91 7.66 -16.75
CA SER A 140 -0.84 7.03 -18.07
C SER A 140 -1.19 5.53 -18.06
N ARG A 141 -0.91 4.80 -16.97
CA ARG A 141 -1.08 3.34 -16.90
C ARG A 141 -2.06 2.91 -15.81
N PRO A 142 -2.92 1.90 -16.04
CA PRO A 142 -3.89 1.45 -15.06
C PRO A 142 -3.30 1.07 -13.69
N TYR A 143 -2.10 0.50 -13.66
CA TYR A 143 -1.45 0.04 -12.43
C TYR A 143 -0.74 1.16 -11.64
N THR A 144 -0.34 2.26 -12.29
CA THR A 144 0.25 3.42 -11.60
C THR A 144 -0.79 4.45 -11.19
N ARG A 145 -1.97 4.49 -11.84
CA ARG A 145 -3.10 5.39 -11.48
C ARG A 145 -3.56 5.23 -10.04
N LYS A 146 -3.38 4.04 -9.46
CA LYS A 146 -3.77 3.78 -8.07
C LYS A 146 -2.83 4.48 -7.08
N TYR A 147 -1.59 4.78 -7.46
CA TYR A 147 -0.61 5.37 -6.54
C TYR A 147 -0.99 6.77 -6.08
N ILE A 148 -1.72 7.52 -6.91
CA ILE A 148 -2.15 8.88 -6.56
C ILE A 148 -3.44 8.92 -5.73
N ARG A 149 -4.19 7.82 -5.60
CA ARG A 149 -5.55 7.87 -4.99
C ARG A 149 -5.55 7.99 -3.47
N GLN A 150 -4.38 7.78 -2.86
CA GLN A 150 -4.18 7.94 -1.42
C GLN A 150 -3.64 9.35 -1.07
N LEU A 151 -3.27 10.16 -2.06
CA LEU A 151 -2.81 11.54 -1.91
C LEU A 151 -3.87 12.53 -2.39
#